data_AF-A0A5A8A6H9-F1
#
_entry.id   AF-A0A5A8A6H9-F1
#
_cell.length_a   1.000
_cell.length_b   1.000
_cell.length_c   1.000
_cell.angle_alpha   90.00
_cell.angle_beta   90.00
_cell.angle_gamma   90.00
#
_symmetry.space_group_name_H-M   'P 1'
#
loop_
_entity.id
_entity.type
_entity.pdbx_description
1 polymer ?
#
loop_
_entity_poly.entity_id
_entity_poly.type
_entity_poly.pdbx_seq_one_letter_code
_entity_poly.pdbx_strand_id
1 'polypeptide(L)'
;MQIQDRPAAAGTNSGASVGDKHKRDHQDEAASVLGLPSKKLRPPGVRSVGWALVQAARLHRARTGDRLAKLGLFAGQEQVVQALASAGTMTMGDLAALLRVRPPTASKTVTRLAALGIVERRAESGDGRVVRVQLTEAGMAKAEAIERIQEEVEAELLDHLDKTDRRRLRKLLRKAARGLAEAAGASGQTTEADAEIEAEDEAEALAT
;
A
#
# COMPACT_ATOMS: atom_id res chain seq x y z
N MET A 1 72.75 26.87 -23.59
CA MET A 1 71.90 27.38 -22.48
C MET A 1 71.07 26.19 -22.01
N GLN A 2 71.63 25.34 -21.15
CA GLN A 2 71.28 25.24 -19.71
C GLN A 2 69.81 24.84 -19.52
N ILE A 3 69.50 23.52 -19.47
CA ILE A 3 69.33 22.62 -18.29
C ILE A 3 68.36 23.25 -17.26
N GLN A 4 67.19 22.67 -16.95
CA GLN A 4 66.85 21.78 -15.80
C GLN A 4 65.30 21.87 -15.65
N ASP A 5 64.49 20.92 -15.17
CA ASP A 5 64.64 19.62 -14.52
C ASP A 5 63.29 18.85 -14.58
N ARG A 6 63.36 17.51 -14.51
CA ARG A 6 62.28 16.47 -14.39
C ARG A 6 61.56 16.52 -13.01
N PRO A 7 60.70 15.55 -12.55
CA PRO A 7 59.98 14.38 -13.16
C PRO A 7 58.45 14.31 -12.77
N ALA A 8 57.59 13.40 -13.26
CA ALA A 8 57.41 11.99 -12.82
C ALA A 8 56.35 11.29 -13.72
N ALA A 9 56.67 10.17 -14.41
CA ALA A 9 56.43 8.77 -14.02
C ALA A 9 54.97 8.48 -13.60
N ALA A 10 54.12 7.94 -14.48
CA ALA A 10 53.94 6.51 -14.78
C ALA A 10 53.42 5.68 -13.59
N GLY A 11 52.22 5.11 -13.74
CA GLY A 11 51.66 4.16 -12.78
C GLY A 11 50.22 3.76 -13.09
N THR A 12 50.05 2.76 -13.95
CA THR A 12 48.88 1.87 -13.97
C THR A 12 48.66 1.27 -12.58
N ASN A 13 47.42 1.19 -12.07
CA ASN A 13 46.73 -0.09 -11.80
C ASN A 13 45.36 0.09 -11.12
N SER A 14 44.44 -0.79 -11.51
CA SER A 14 43.38 -1.46 -10.74
C SER A 14 43.12 -1.00 -9.30
N GLY A 15 41.86 -0.67 -9.03
CA GLY A 15 41.32 -0.44 -7.69
C GLY A 15 39.81 -0.65 -7.63
N ALA A 16 39.34 -1.85 -7.94
CA ALA A 16 38.01 -2.29 -7.52
C ALA A 16 38.01 -2.47 -6.00
N SER A 17 37.25 -1.66 -5.27
CA SER A 17 36.92 -1.85 -3.86
C SER A 17 35.40 -2.06 -3.78
N VAL A 18 34.91 -3.29 -3.69
CA VAL A 18 34.79 -4.13 -2.48
C VAL A 18 33.85 -3.47 -1.46
N GLY A 19 32.59 -3.90 -1.49
CA GLY A 19 31.63 -3.53 -0.46
C GLY A 19 30.18 -3.92 -0.75
N ASP A 20 29.92 -5.15 -1.20
CA ASP A 20 28.60 -5.78 -0.99
C ASP A 20 28.61 -7.29 -1.35
N LYS A 21 29.21 -8.11 -0.49
CA LYS A 21 29.26 -9.58 -0.69
C LYS A 21 28.68 -10.40 0.45
N HIS A 22 28.13 -9.80 1.52
CA HIS A 22 27.80 -10.56 2.73
C HIS A 22 26.30 -10.77 3.02
N LYS A 23 25.39 -10.50 2.07
CA LYS A 23 23.95 -10.78 2.27
C LYS A 23 23.31 -11.67 1.21
N ARG A 24 24.11 -12.29 0.33
CA ARG A 24 23.65 -13.17 -0.75
C ARG A 24 23.69 -14.67 -0.42
N ASP A 25 24.40 -15.04 0.65
CA ASP A 25 24.73 -16.46 0.86
C ASP A 25 23.61 -17.28 1.54
N HIS A 26 22.63 -16.65 2.20
CA HIS A 26 21.57 -17.39 2.90
C HIS A 26 20.39 -17.84 2.02
N GLN A 27 20.20 -17.26 0.83
CA GLN A 27 19.11 -17.68 -0.07
C GLN A 27 19.51 -18.83 -1.00
N ASP A 28 20.80 -18.99 -1.29
CA ASP A 28 21.30 -20.03 -2.20
C ASP A 28 21.45 -21.41 -1.52
N GLU A 29 21.59 -21.46 -0.20
CA GLU A 29 21.81 -22.72 0.53
C GLU A 29 20.55 -23.60 0.57
N ALA A 30 19.36 -23.01 0.68
CA ALA A 30 18.08 -23.75 0.69
C ALA A 30 17.72 -24.34 -0.68
N ALA A 31 18.11 -23.67 -1.77
CA ALA A 31 17.85 -24.12 -3.15
C ALA A 31 18.74 -25.32 -3.54
N SER A 32 19.91 -25.46 -2.92
CA SER A 32 20.84 -26.58 -3.15
C SER A 32 20.30 -27.93 -2.69
N VAL A 33 19.41 -27.97 -1.70
CA VAL A 33 18.92 -29.22 -1.08
C VAL A 33 17.93 -29.97 -1.98
N LEU A 34 17.32 -29.31 -2.97
CA LEU A 34 16.22 -29.87 -3.77
C LEU A 34 16.53 -30.07 -5.26
N GLY A 35 17.73 -29.75 -5.75
CA GLY A 35 18.15 -30.08 -7.12
C GLY A 35 17.27 -29.51 -8.25
N LEU A 36 16.41 -28.53 -7.96
CA LEU A 36 15.54 -27.92 -8.95
C LEU A 36 16.30 -26.80 -9.67
N PRO A 37 16.39 -26.82 -11.01
CA PRO A 37 17.01 -25.72 -11.74
C PRO A 37 16.15 -24.47 -11.52
N SER A 38 16.67 -23.49 -10.75
CA SER A 38 16.03 -22.18 -10.60
C SER A 38 16.12 -21.44 -11.93
N LYS A 39 15.22 -21.76 -12.87
CA LYS A 39 15.10 -21.04 -14.13
C LYS A 39 14.80 -19.59 -13.75
N LYS A 40 15.76 -18.68 -13.97
CA LYS A 40 15.60 -17.24 -13.71
C LYS A 40 14.53 -16.70 -14.67
N LEU A 41 13.27 -16.90 -14.32
CA LEU A 41 12.13 -16.37 -15.04
C LEU A 41 12.14 -14.85 -14.85
N ARG A 42 12.48 -14.12 -15.91
CA ARG A 42 12.38 -12.66 -15.90
C ARG A 42 10.91 -12.30 -16.11
N PRO A 43 10.26 -11.60 -15.18
CA PRO A 43 8.91 -11.14 -15.40
C PRO A 43 8.87 -10.16 -16.60
N PRO A 44 7.76 -10.10 -17.35
CA PRO A 44 7.62 -9.13 -18.43
C PRO A 44 7.70 -7.71 -17.87
N GLY A 45 8.47 -6.83 -18.53
CA GLY A 45 8.56 -5.43 -18.14
C GLY A 45 9.35 -5.17 -16.86
N VAL A 46 10.57 -5.73 -16.73
CA VAL A 46 11.46 -5.56 -15.55
C VAL A 46 11.71 -4.09 -15.15
N ARG A 47 11.58 -3.15 -16.09
CA ARG A 47 11.69 -1.69 -15.84
C ARG A 47 10.34 -0.95 -15.82
N SER A 48 9.23 -1.69 -15.86
CA SER A 48 7.88 -1.12 -15.87
C SER A 48 7.47 -0.72 -14.46
N VAL A 49 7.18 0.57 -14.28
CA VAL A 49 6.57 1.10 -13.05
C VAL A 49 5.24 0.41 -12.76
N GLY A 50 4.43 0.16 -13.80
CA GLY A 50 3.15 -0.54 -13.64
C GLY A 50 3.32 -1.97 -13.14
N TRP A 51 4.35 -2.69 -13.59
CA TRP A 51 4.65 -4.02 -13.07
C TRP A 51 5.07 -3.98 -11.59
N ALA A 52 5.97 -3.05 -11.23
CA ALA A 52 6.44 -2.89 -9.86
C ALA A 52 5.29 -2.51 -8.92
N LEU A 53 4.42 -1.59 -9.34
CA LEU A 53 3.21 -1.21 -8.61
C LEU A 53 2.30 -2.41 -8.32
N VAL A 54 2.02 -3.23 -9.34
CA VAL A 54 1.16 -4.41 -9.19
C VAL A 54 1.77 -5.45 -8.24
N GLN A 55 3.09 -5.65 -8.29
CA GLN A 55 3.75 -6.57 -7.35
C GLN A 55 3.75 -6.05 -5.92
N ALA A 56 4.08 -4.77 -5.72
CA ALA A 56 4.06 -4.14 -4.41
C ALA A 56 2.65 -4.19 -3.80
N ALA A 57 1.62 -3.82 -4.56
CA ALA A 57 0.23 -3.89 -4.12
C ALA A 57 -0.22 -5.32 -3.80
N ARG A 58 0.23 -6.32 -4.57
CA ARG A 58 -0.09 -7.73 -4.32
C ARG A 58 0.56 -8.24 -3.04
N LEU A 59 1.85 -7.94 -2.84
CA LEU A 59 2.60 -8.34 -1.65
C LEU A 59 2.03 -7.66 -0.40
N HIS A 60 1.75 -6.35 -0.49
CA HIS A 60 1.05 -5.62 0.55
C HIS A 60 -0.28 -6.30 0.91
N ARG A 61 -1.14 -6.55 -0.08
CA ARG A 61 -2.44 -7.20 0.15
C ARG A 61 -2.31 -8.59 0.77
N ALA A 62 -1.34 -9.40 0.35
CA ALA A 62 -1.07 -10.71 0.93
C ALA A 62 -0.66 -10.58 2.39
N ARG A 63 0.27 -9.67 2.69
CA ARG A 63 0.77 -9.42 4.04
C ARG A 63 -0.32 -8.92 4.99
N THR A 64 -1.15 -7.98 4.54
CA THR A 64 -2.33 -7.54 5.28
C THR A 64 -3.29 -8.71 5.51
N GLY A 65 -3.54 -9.54 4.50
CA GLY A 65 -4.40 -10.71 4.59
C GLY A 65 -3.94 -11.72 5.65
N ASP A 66 -2.63 -12.03 5.70
CA ASP A 66 -2.06 -12.95 6.70
C ASP A 66 -2.26 -12.45 8.13
N ARG A 67 -2.17 -11.13 8.34
CA ARG A 67 -2.40 -10.52 9.66
C ARG A 67 -3.89 -10.45 10.00
N LEU A 68 -4.74 -10.06 9.06
CA LEU A 68 -6.20 -10.01 9.22
C LEU A 68 -6.82 -11.39 9.48
N ALA A 69 -6.22 -12.46 8.96
CA ALA A 69 -6.69 -13.82 9.20
C ALA A 69 -6.75 -14.15 10.71
N LYS A 70 -5.84 -13.57 11.51
CA LYS A 70 -5.84 -13.70 12.98
C LYS A 70 -7.07 -13.06 13.64
N LEU A 71 -7.73 -12.12 12.96
CA LEU A 71 -8.98 -11.49 13.37
C LEU A 71 -10.21 -12.14 12.74
N GLY A 72 -10.05 -13.23 11.99
CA GLY A 72 -11.14 -13.86 11.23
C GLY A 72 -11.63 -13.00 10.06
N LEU A 73 -10.77 -12.14 9.52
CA LEU A 73 -11.07 -11.24 8.42
C LEU A 73 -10.26 -11.57 7.17
N PHE A 74 -10.84 -11.26 6.01
CA PHE A 74 -10.20 -11.36 4.70
C PHE A 74 -9.79 -9.98 4.19
N ALA A 75 -8.71 -9.93 3.40
CA ALA A 75 -8.26 -8.69 2.78
C ALA A 75 -9.32 -8.06 1.86
N GLY A 76 -9.55 -6.76 2.03
CA GLY A 76 -10.66 -5.97 1.49
C GLY A 76 -11.83 -5.77 2.45
N GLN A 77 -11.98 -6.57 3.52
CA GLN A 77 -13.03 -6.36 4.52
C GLN A 77 -12.66 -5.25 5.52
N GLU A 78 -11.37 -5.13 5.83
CA GLU A 78 -10.81 -4.09 6.69
C GLU A 78 -11.18 -2.69 6.21
N GLN A 79 -11.22 -2.47 4.90
CA GLN A 79 -11.50 -1.15 4.33
C GLN A 79 -12.91 -0.66 4.67
N VAL A 80 -13.90 -1.55 4.68
CA VAL A 80 -15.26 -1.20 5.11
C VAL A 80 -15.29 -0.87 6.59
N VAL A 81 -14.59 -1.66 7.42
CA VAL A 81 -14.55 -1.43 8.86
C VAL A 81 -13.92 -0.09 9.19
N GLN A 82 -12.80 0.25 8.53
CA GLN A 82 -12.11 1.51 8.74
C GLN A 82 -12.88 2.71 8.21
N ALA A 83 -13.49 2.60 7.04
CA ALA A 83 -14.36 3.65 6.50
C ALA A 83 -15.48 4.01 7.49
N LEU A 84 -16.11 2.99 8.08
CA LEU A 84 -17.16 3.21 9.09
C LEU A 84 -16.60 3.69 10.44
N ALA A 85 -15.39 3.30 10.81
CA ALA A 85 -14.73 3.78 12.02
C ALA A 85 -14.36 5.27 11.91
N SER A 86 -13.91 5.73 10.74
CA SER A 86 -13.48 7.11 10.52
C SER A 86 -14.64 8.06 10.20
N ALA A 87 -15.57 7.64 9.34
CA ALA A 87 -16.65 8.50 8.83
C ALA A 87 -18.02 8.22 9.49
N GLY A 88 -18.10 7.22 10.37
CA GLY A 88 -19.33 6.83 11.04
C GLY A 88 -20.33 6.10 10.13
N THR A 89 -21.62 6.30 10.41
CA THR A 89 -22.71 5.59 9.73
C THR A 89 -22.89 6.07 8.29
N MET A 90 -22.80 5.14 7.32
CA MET A 90 -22.85 5.44 5.88
C MET A 90 -23.93 4.68 5.14
N THR A 91 -24.39 5.18 3.99
CA THR A 91 -25.23 4.38 3.09
C THR A 91 -24.37 3.38 2.30
N MET A 92 -25.01 2.39 1.68
CA MET A 92 -24.33 1.47 0.75
C MET A 92 -23.71 2.18 -0.45
N GLY A 93 -24.30 3.29 -0.90
CA GLY A 93 -23.80 4.10 -2.00
C GLY A 93 -22.51 4.83 -1.61
N ASP A 94 -22.51 5.45 -0.43
CA ASP A 94 -21.34 6.17 0.10
C ASP A 94 -20.17 5.21 0.31
N LEU A 95 -20.41 4.03 0.90
CA LEU A 95 -19.39 2.99 1.04
C LEU A 95 -18.81 2.55 -0.30
N ALA A 96 -19.65 2.36 -1.33
CA ALA A 96 -19.17 1.96 -2.65
C ALA A 96 -18.31 3.06 -3.29
N ALA A 97 -18.73 4.32 -3.15
CA ALA A 97 -18.01 5.47 -3.67
C ALA A 97 -16.65 5.66 -2.96
N LEU A 98 -16.65 5.69 -1.63
CA LEU A 98 -15.44 5.86 -0.82
C LEU A 98 -14.41 4.76 -1.09
N LEU A 99 -14.85 3.51 -1.19
CA LEU A 99 -13.97 2.37 -1.44
C LEU A 99 -13.61 2.19 -2.93
N ARG A 100 -14.15 3.04 -3.81
CA ARG A 100 -13.99 2.96 -5.28
C ARG A 100 -14.30 1.55 -5.82
N VAL A 101 -15.33 0.92 -5.28
CA VAL A 101 -15.82 -0.41 -5.71
C VAL A 101 -17.22 -0.32 -6.30
N ARG A 102 -17.60 -1.32 -7.09
CA ARG A 102 -18.97 -1.41 -7.59
C ARG A 102 -19.94 -1.68 -6.42
N PRO A 103 -21.17 -1.14 -6.42
CA PRO A 103 -22.14 -1.37 -5.34
C PRO A 103 -22.40 -2.85 -4.98
N PRO A 104 -22.46 -3.80 -5.94
CA PRO A 104 -22.58 -5.22 -5.61
C PRO A 104 -21.40 -5.78 -4.80
N THR A 105 -20.19 -5.23 -4.98
CA THR A 105 -19.00 -5.61 -4.21
C THR A 105 -19.13 -5.13 -2.77
N ALA A 106 -19.48 -3.84 -2.57
CA ALA A 106 -19.72 -3.29 -1.22
C ALA A 106 -20.82 -4.08 -0.49
N SER A 107 -21.94 -4.37 -1.17
CA SER A 107 -23.06 -5.15 -0.61
C SER A 107 -22.62 -6.53 -0.14
N LYS A 108 -21.87 -7.28 -0.96
CA LYS A 108 -21.34 -8.60 -0.57
C LYS A 108 -20.41 -8.52 0.65
N THR A 109 -19.52 -7.52 0.69
CA THR A 109 -18.60 -7.33 1.83
C THR A 109 -19.37 -7.01 3.11
N VAL A 110 -20.31 -6.07 3.07
CA VAL A 110 -21.15 -5.71 4.22
C VAL A 110 -21.99 -6.90 4.67
N THR A 111 -22.56 -7.70 3.76
CA THR A 111 -23.34 -8.90 4.13
C THR A 111 -22.49 -9.88 4.95
N ARG A 112 -21.24 -10.12 4.55
CA ARG A 112 -20.32 -11.01 5.29
C ARG A 112 -19.94 -10.41 6.64
N LEU A 113 -19.67 -9.11 6.71
CA LEU A 113 -19.37 -8.43 7.97
C LEU A 113 -20.56 -8.43 8.94
N ALA A 114 -21.79 -8.31 8.42
CA ALA A 114 -23.00 -8.40 9.23
C ALA A 114 -23.21 -9.80 9.79
N ALA A 115 -22.95 -10.84 8.99
CA ALA A 115 -22.98 -12.23 9.46
C ALA A 115 -21.93 -12.52 10.55
N LEU A 116 -20.84 -11.76 10.59
CA LEU A 116 -19.81 -11.83 11.63
C LEU A 116 -20.13 -10.94 12.85
N GLY A 117 -21.25 -10.21 12.85
CA GLY A 117 -21.63 -9.30 13.93
C GLY A 117 -20.74 -8.05 14.04
N ILE A 118 -20.02 -7.70 12.97
CA ILE A 118 -19.07 -6.57 12.93
C ILE A 118 -19.78 -5.27 12.53
N VAL A 119 -20.76 -5.39 11.64
CA VAL A 119 -21.59 -4.26 11.20
C VAL A 119 -23.05 -4.63 11.37
N GLU A 120 -23.89 -3.61 11.50
CA GLU A 120 -25.34 -3.77 11.44
C GLU A 120 -25.95 -2.86 10.37
N ARG A 121 -27.10 -3.28 9.85
CA ARG A 121 -27.86 -2.54 8.85
C ARG A 121 -29.10 -1.97 9.50
N ARG A 122 -29.31 -0.67 9.36
CA ARG A 122 -30.50 0.02 9.89
C ARG A 122 -31.25 0.69 8.75
N ALA A 123 -32.54 0.43 8.66
CA ALA A 123 -33.42 1.18 7.78
C ALA A 123 -33.59 2.61 8.33
N GLU A 124 -33.48 3.62 7.47
CA GLU A 124 -33.71 5.00 7.84
C GLU A 124 -35.22 5.25 8.02
N SER A 125 -35.60 5.80 9.17
CA SER A 125 -37.00 6.09 9.51
C SER A 125 -37.47 7.32 8.73
N GLY A 126 -38.14 7.08 7.59
CA GLY A 126 -38.78 8.13 6.79
C GLY A 126 -39.08 7.66 5.37
N ASP A 127 -38.06 7.20 4.65
CA ASP A 127 -38.16 6.56 3.34
C ASP A 127 -37.50 5.19 3.44
N GLY A 128 -38.28 4.13 3.67
CA GLY A 128 -37.82 2.77 3.98
C GLY A 128 -36.98 2.07 2.89
N ARG A 129 -36.46 2.84 1.92
CA ARG A 129 -35.58 2.43 0.83
C ARG A 129 -34.10 2.68 1.12
N VAL A 130 -33.75 3.56 2.06
CA VAL A 130 -32.35 3.84 2.39
C VAL A 130 -31.88 2.96 3.56
N VAL A 131 -30.86 2.15 3.29
CA VAL A 131 -30.21 1.29 4.28
C VAL A 131 -28.87 1.91 4.65
N ARG A 132 -28.71 2.20 5.95
CA ARG A 132 -27.45 2.64 6.53
C ARG A 132 -26.73 1.47 7.19
N VAL A 133 -25.40 1.57 7.19
CA VAL A 133 -24.49 0.59 7.78
C VAL A 133 -23.67 1.30 8.84
N GLN A 134 -23.52 0.68 10.00
CA GLN A 134 -22.66 1.15 11.07
C GLN A 134 -21.93 0.00 11.75
N LEU A 135 -20.84 0.32 12.44
CA LEU A 135 -20.12 -0.66 13.27
C LEU A 135 -20.95 -1.01 14.50
N THR A 136 -20.91 -2.28 14.89
CA THR A 136 -21.34 -2.72 16.21
C THR A 136 -20.23 -2.44 17.23
N GLU A 137 -20.48 -2.66 18.51
CA GLU A 137 -19.44 -2.61 19.54
C GLU A 137 -18.27 -3.58 19.24
N ALA A 138 -18.58 -4.80 18.81
CA ALA A 138 -17.59 -5.76 18.36
C ALA A 138 -16.85 -5.28 17.10
N GLY A 139 -17.52 -4.53 16.23
CA GLY A 139 -16.92 -3.89 15.06
C GLY A 139 -15.93 -2.79 15.42
N MET A 140 -16.25 -1.96 16.41
CA MET A 140 -15.35 -0.92 16.92
C MET A 140 -14.07 -1.53 17.49
N ALA A 141 -14.19 -2.58 18.33
CA ALA A 141 -13.01 -3.28 18.86
C ALA A 141 -12.15 -3.92 17.76
N LYS A 142 -12.77 -4.41 16.67
CA LYS A 142 -12.02 -4.89 15.50
C LYS A 142 -11.38 -3.76 14.71
N ALA A 143 -11.99 -2.58 14.63
CA ALA A 143 -11.41 -1.43 13.94
C ALA A 143 -10.06 -1.04 14.55
N GLU A 144 -9.99 -0.96 15.89
CA GLU A 144 -8.73 -0.68 16.60
C GLU A 144 -7.66 -1.76 16.34
N ALA A 145 -8.06 -3.04 16.30
CA ALA A 145 -7.14 -4.12 15.99
C ALA A 145 -6.65 -4.09 14.54
N ILE A 146 -7.50 -3.67 13.61
CA ILE A 146 -7.16 -3.48 12.20
C ILE A 146 -6.17 -2.32 12.05
N GLU A 147 -6.38 -1.20 12.75
CA GLU A 147 -5.50 -0.04 12.73
C GLU A 147 -4.06 -0.43 13.11
N ARG A 148 -3.89 -1.16 14.22
CA ARG A 148 -2.57 -1.70 14.62
C ARG A 148 -1.96 -2.61 13.56
N ILE A 149 -2.76 -3.48 12.95
CA ILE A 149 -2.28 -4.33 11.85
C ILE A 149 -1.78 -3.49 10.67
N GLN A 150 -2.45 -2.39 10.35
CA GLN A 150 -2.03 -1.52 9.27
C GLN A 150 -0.76 -0.76 9.59
N GLU A 151 -0.62 -0.24 10.81
CA GLU A 151 0.63 0.38 11.26
C GLU A 151 1.81 -0.59 11.14
N GLU A 152 1.62 -1.86 11.53
CA GLU A 152 2.64 -2.89 11.41
C GLU A 152 3.00 -3.21 9.95
N VAL A 153 2.01 -3.32 9.06
CA VAL A 153 2.24 -3.58 7.63
C VAL A 153 2.89 -2.37 6.96
N GLU A 154 2.49 -1.16 7.31
CA GLU A 154 3.06 0.09 6.81
C GLU A 154 4.53 0.22 7.24
N ALA A 155 4.83 -0.10 8.50
CA ALA A 155 6.21 -0.13 9.00
C ALA A 155 7.08 -1.10 8.19
N GLU A 156 6.58 -2.30 7.88
CA GLU A 156 7.28 -3.26 7.02
C GLU A 156 7.43 -2.79 5.57
N LEU A 157 6.39 -2.18 5.00
CA LEU A 157 6.41 -1.65 3.63
C LEU A 157 7.46 -0.55 3.47
N LEU A 158 7.64 0.28 4.51
CA LEU A 158 8.48 1.47 4.48
C LEU A 158 9.84 1.28 5.16
N ASP A 159 10.16 0.10 5.71
CA ASP A 159 11.37 -0.17 6.49
C ASP A 159 12.67 0.23 5.78
N HIS A 160 12.69 0.15 4.44
CA HIS A 160 13.85 0.47 3.61
C HIS A 160 13.77 1.84 2.93
N LEU A 161 12.82 2.69 3.31
CA LEU A 161 12.61 4.01 2.75
C LEU A 161 12.82 5.08 3.82
N ASP A 162 13.64 6.08 3.52
CA ASP A 162 13.76 7.26 4.37
C ASP A 162 12.51 8.17 4.27
N LYS A 163 12.41 9.18 5.14
CA LYS A 163 11.26 10.11 5.15
C LYS A 163 11.06 10.83 3.81
N THR A 164 12.13 11.13 3.09
CA THR A 164 12.08 11.84 1.82
C THR A 164 11.53 10.93 0.72
N ASP A 165 12.01 9.69 0.66
CA ASP A 165 11.54 8.68 -0.29
C ASP A 165 10.09 8.28 -0.02
N ARG A 166 9.70 8.14 1.25
CA ARG A 166 8.29 7.90 1.64
C ARG A 166 7.36 9.00 1.10
N ARG A 167 7.70 10.27 1.35
CA ARG A 167 6.94 11.43 0.84
C ARG A 167 6.89 11.45 -0.69
N ARG A 168 8.03 11.20 -1.34
CA ARG A 168 8.13 11.16 -2.80
C ARG A 168 7.27 10.04 -3.38
N LEU A 169 7.33 8.84 -2.81
CA LEU A 169 6.56 7.68 -3.24
C LEU A 169 5.06 7.99 -3.17
N ARG A 170 4.59 8.48 -2.02
CA ARG A 170 3.18 8.86 -1.82
C ARG A 170 2.70 9.87 -2.85
N LYS A 171 3.47 10.95 -3.08
CA LYS A 171 3.17 11.96 -4.11
C LYS A 171 3.09 11.37 -5.52
N LEU A 172 4.02 10.48 -5.89
CA LEU A 172 4.06 9.87 -7.21
C LEU A 172 2.89 8.88 -7.41
N LEU A 173 2.55 8.10 -6.39
CA LEU A 173 1.41 7.18 -6.43
C LEU A 173 0.08 7.93 -6.60
N ARG A 174 -0.12 9.05 -5.88
CA ARG A 174 -1.33 9.89 -6.06
C ARG A 174 -1.43 10.46 -7.48
N LYS A 175 -0.32 11.00 -8.02
CA LYS A 175 -0.28 11.49 -9.41
C LYS A 175 -0.61 10.40 -10.43
N ALA A 176 -0.06 9.20 -10.23
CA ALA A 176 -0.36 8.05 -11.09
C ALA A 176 -1.84 7.63 -10.99
N ALA A 177 -2.40 7.59 -9.78
CA ALA A 177 -3.81 7.28 -9.56
C ALA A 177 -4.74 8.31 -10.21
N ARG A 178 -4.43 9.61 -10.09
CA ARG A 178 -5.18 10.70 -10.74
C ARG A 178 -5.18 10.55 -12.26
N GLY A 179 -4.02 10.31 -12.87
CA GLY A 179 -3.93 10.08 -14.32
C GLY A 179 -4.71 8.86 -14.79
N LEU A 180 -4.77 7.78 -14.00
CA LEU A 180 -5.61 6.62 -14.30
C LEU A 180 -7.11 6.92 -14.15
N ALA A 181 -7.51 7.67 -13.13
CA ALA A 181 -8.90 8.06 -12.92
C ALA A 181 -9.42 8.96 -14.06
N GLU A 182 -8.61 9.93 -14.49
CA GLU A 182 -8.91 10.80 -15.64
C GLU A 182 -9.08 9.98 -16.93
N ALA A 183 -8.13 9.06 -17.20
CA ALA A 183 -8.19 8.18 -18.37
C ALA A 183 -9.42 7.24 -18.36
N ALA A 184 -9.90 6.85 -17.18
CA ALA A 184 -11.10 6.03 -17.00
C ALA A 184 -12.41 6.84 -17.01
N GLY A 185 -12.37 8.17 -17.16
CA GLY A 185 -13.56 9.03 -17.08
C GLY A 185 -14.14 9.16 -15.68
N ALA A 186 -13.36 8.86 -14.63
CA ALA A 186 -13.76 8.86 -13.24
C ALA A 186 -13.30 10.14 -12.48
N SER A 187 -13.04 11.24 -13.20
CA SER A 187 -12.45 12.48 -12.69
C SER A 187 -13.23 13.17 -11.57
N GLY A 188 -14.53 12.86 -11.40
CA GLY A 188 -15.36 13.40 -10.31
C GLY A 188 -15.21 12.69 -8.96
N GLN A 189 -14.34 11.68 -8.83
CA GLN A 189 -14.16 10.91 -7.60
C GLN A 189 -12.88 11.27 -6.83
N THR A 190 -12.25 12.43 -7.07
CA THR A 190 -11.19 12.91 -6.17
C THR A 190 -11.89 13.35 -4.89
N THR A 191 -11.79 12.56 -3.83
CA THR A 191 -12.49 12.82 -2.56
C THR A 191 -11.89 14.07 -1.92
N GLU A 192 -12.67 14.83 -1.14
CA GLU A 192 -12.16 15.92 -0.28
C GLU A 192 -10.98 15.44 0.58
N ALA A 193 -10.99 14.17 1.00
CA ALA A 193 -9.88 13.49 1.66
C ALA A 193 -8.56 13.49 0.87
N ASP A 194 -8.58 13.40 -0.47
CA ASP A 194 -7.35 13.47 -1.29
C ASP A 194 -6.76 14.89 -1.26
N ALA A 195 -7.61 15.92 -1.13
CA ALA A 195 -7.20 17.32 -1.04
C ALA A 195 -6.74 17.70 0.38
N GLU A 196 -7.40 17.19 1.42
CA GLU A 196 -7.02 17.38 2.82
C GLU A 196 -5.66 16.74 3.12
N ILE A 197 -5.42 15.51 2.67
CA ILE A 197 -4.12 14.85 2.85
C ILE A 197 -3.03 15.53 2.01
N GLU A 198 -3.35 16.08 0.84
CA GLU A 198 -2.42 16.93 0.07
C GLU A 198 -2.04 18.20 0.85
N ALA A 199 -3.00 18.83 1.54
CA ALA A 199 -2.76 19.99 2.39
C ALA A 199 -1.96 19.64 3.66
N GLU A 200 -2.22 18.49 4.29
CA GLU A 200 -1.44 17.98 5.44
C GLU A 200 0.02 17.70 5.05
N ASP A 201 0.25 17.12 3.87
CA ASP A 201 1.60 16.86 3.36
C ASP A 201 2.38 18.12 3.03
N GLU A 202 1.68 19.15 2.56
CA GLU A 202 2.25 20.47 2.31
C GLU A 202 2.53 21.20 3.64
N ALA A 203 1.66 21.08 4.63
CA ALA A 203 1.86 21.62 5.97
C ALA A 203 3.04 20.95 6.70
N GLU A 204 3.19 19.63 6.61
CA GLU A 204 4.32 18.88 7.17
C GLU A 204 5.65 19.26 6.49
N ALA A 205 5.63 19.52 5.17
CA ALA A 205 6.79 19.96 4.40
C ALA A 205 7.23 21.40 4.72
N LEU A 206 6.33 22.25 5.23
CA LEU A 206 6.63 23.61 5.70
C LEU A 206 7.14 23.63 7.16
N ALA A 207 6.92 22.55 7.91
CA ALA A 207 7.30 22.42 9.31
C ALA A 207 8.66 21.71 9.53
N THR A 208 9.33 21.25 8.48
CA THR A 208 10.64 20.57 8.50
C THR A 208 11.71 21.41 7.82
#